data_AF-A0A2E8VCV9-F1
#
_entry.id   AF-A0A2E8VCV9-F1
#
_cell.length_a   1.000
_cell.length_b   1.000
_cell.length_c   1.000
_cell.angle_alpha   90.00
_cell.angle_beta   90.00
_cell.angle_gamma   90.00
#
_symmetry.space_group_name_H-M   'P 1'
#
loop_
_entity.id
_entity.type
_entity.pdbx_description
1 polymer ?
#
loop_
_entity_poly.entity_id
_entity_poly.type
_entity_poly.pdbx_seq_one_letter_code
_entity_poly.pdbx_strand_id
1 'polypeptide(L)'
;MLKYLLLFVFLLFLNCDKRDECVDITDKREINGLYYFYFKAKMTGSYTNSQGNSSNGFSENRWASGEVSEEIYDSYNIGDEYCY
;
A
#
# COMPACT_ATOMS: atom_id res chain seq x y z
N MET A 1 -24.21 -29.10 23.68
CA MET A 1 -24.39 -28.68 22.27
C MET A 1 -23.91 -27.25 21.98
N LEU A 2 -24.08 -26.27 22.89
CA LEU A 2 -23.65 -24.87 22.68
C LEU A 2 -22.13 -24.65 22.57
N LYS A 3 -21.32 -25.55 23.16
CA LYS A 3 -19.85 -25.45 23.22
C LYS A 3 -19.18 -25.56 21.85
N TYR A 4 -19.76 -26.29 20.91
CA TYR A 4 -19.24 -26.42 19.54
C TYR A 4 -19.61 -25.22 18.66
N LEU A 5 -20.65 -24.47 19.02
CA LEU A 5 -21.10 -23.29 18.27
C LEU A 5 -20.15 -22.10 18.47
N LEU A 6 -19.58 -21.94 19.67
CA LEU A 6 -18.55 -20.93 19.94
C LEU A 6 -17.26 -21.18 19.16
N LEU A 7 -16.89 -22.44 18.94
CA LEU A 7 -15.68 -22.81 18.18
C LEU A 7 -15.84 -22.51 16.68
N PHE A 8 -17.06 -22.63 16.16
CA PHE A 8 -17.37 -22.31 14.76
C PHE A 8 -17.33 -20.80 14.48
N VAL A 9 -17.76 -19.97 15.43
CA VAL A 9 -17.71 -18.50 15.32
C VAL A 9 -16.27 -17.98 15.31
N PHE A 10 -15.34 -18.63 16.02
CA PHE A 10 -13.93 -18.22 16.06
C PHE A 10 -13.22 -18.45 14.71
N LEU A 11 -13.61 -19.46 13.93
CA LEU A 11 -13.02 -19.79 12.63
C LEU A 11 -13.39 -18.77 11.53
N LEU A 12 -14.47 -18.00 11.71
CA LEU A 12 -14.91 -17.00 10.73
C LEU A 12 -14.03 -15.74 10.72
N PHE A 13 -13.23 -15.50 11.77
CA PHE A 13 -12.35 -14.34 11.87
C PHE A 13 -10.93 -14.56 11.32
N LEU A 14 -10.59 -15.79 10.89
CA LEU A 14 -9.24 -16.11 10.40
C LEU A 14 -8.99 -15.70 8.93
N ASN A 15 -10.04 -15.35 8.17
CA ASN A 15 -9.92 -15.01 6.75
C ASN A 15 -9.88 -13.49 6.52
N CYS A 16 -9.01 -12.78 7.25
CA CYS A 16 -8.64 -11.43 6.87
C CYS A 16 -7.65 -11.52 5.72
N ASP A 17 -8.17 -11.62 4.50
CA ASP A 17 -7.40 -11.58 3.27
C ASP A 17 -6.96 -10.12 3.06
N LYS A 18 -5.85 -9.74 3.72
CA LYS A 18 -5.17 -8.49 3.40
C LYS A 18 -4.69 -8.65 1.97
N ARG A 19 -5.34 -7.97 1.04
CA ARG A 19 -4.82 -7.84 -0.31
C ARG A 19 -3.60 -6.95 -0.18
N ASP A 20 -2.43 -7.56 -0.09
CA ASP A 20 -1.18 -6.82 -0.05
C ASP A 20 -1.11 -5.94 -1.32
N GLU A 21 -0.95 -4.63 -1.12
CA GLU A 21 -0.80 -3.71 -2.24
C GLU A 21 0.67 -3.70 -2.64
N CYS A 22 0.97 -4.20 -3.84
CA CYS A 22 2.34 -4.25 -4.35
C CYS A 22 2.65 -3.02 -5.24
N VAL A 23 3.80 -2.42 -5.00
CA VAL A 23 4.29 -1.22 -5.70
C VAL A 23 5.71 -1.43 -6.19
N ASP A 24 6.00 -0.87 -7.36
CA ASP A 24 7.35 -0.90 -7.95
C ASP A 24 8.16 0.27 -7.39
N ILE A 25 9.30 -0.02 -6.74
CA ILE A 25 10.17 1.01 -6.16
C ILE A 25 10.86 1.77 -7.29
N THR A 26 10.57 3.06 -7.42
CA THR A 26 11.14 3.94 -8.45
C THR A 26 12.29 4.79 -7.96
N ASP A 27 12.35 5.11 -6.67
CA ASP A 27 13.45 5.83 -6.04
C ASP A 27 13.51 5.47 -4.54
N LYS A 28 14.67 5.68 -3.92
CA LYS A 28 14.95 5.39 -2.51
C LYS A 28 15.64 6.59 -1.87
N ARG A 29 15.16 7.06 -0.71
CA ARG A 29 15.81 8.16 0.01
C ARG A 29 15.87 7.93 1.51
N GLU A 30 17.00 8.32 2.08
CA GLU A 30 17.16 8.52 3.51
C GLU A 30 17.04 10.02 3.82
N ILE A 31 16.19 10.37 4.78
CA ILE A 31 16.00 11.75 5.23
C ILE A 31 16.01 11.75 6.76
N ASN A 32 17.02 12.35 7.37
CA ASN A 32 17.16 12.44 8.83
C ASN A 32 17.11 11.07 9.55
N GLY A 33 17.69 10.01 8.96
CA GLY A 33 17.69 8.65 9.51
C GLY A 33 16.36 7.89 9.35
N LEU A 34 15.42 8.42 8.57
CA LEU A 34 14.21 7.73 8.14
C LEU A 34 14.35 7.31 6.68
N TYR A 35 13.81 6.14 6.35
CA TYR A 35 14.03 5.48 5.07
C TYR A 35 12.72 5.41 4.27
N TYR A 36 12.75 5.88 3.03
CA TYR A 36 11.55 6.01 2.20
C TYR A 36 11.72 5.31 0.85
N PHE A 37 10.70 4.55 0.46
CA PHE A 37 10.49 4.11 -0.91
C PHE A 37 9.57 5.10 -1.63
N TYR A 38 9.94 5.46 -2.85
CA TYR A 38 9.12 6.28 -3.74
C TYR A 38 8.63 5.43 -4.90
N PHE A 39 7.36 5.54 -5.21
CA PHE A 39 6.71 4.77 -6.28
C PHE A 39 5.68 5.63 -7.00
N LYS A 40 5.33 5.25 -8.23
CA LYS A 40 4.24 5.90 -8.96
C LYS A 40 2.93 5.51 -8.30
N ALA A 41 2.10 6.50 -7.97
CA ALA A 41 0.77 6.24 -7.45
C ALA A 41 -0.07 5.49 -8.53
N LYS A 42 -0.31 4.18 -8.33
CA LYS A 42 -1.26 3.42 -9.14
C LYS A 42 -2.65 3.82 -8.67
N MET A 43 -3.28 4.72 -9.42
CA MET A 43 -4.64 5.15 -9.10
C MET A 43 -5.67 4.13 -9.59
N THR A 44 -6.12 3.25 -8.69
CA THR A 44 -7.30 2.41 -8.90
C THR A 44 -8.53 3.07 -8.28
N GLY A 45 -8.98 4.18 -8.86
CA GLY A 45 -10.20 4.86 -8.38
C GLY A 45 -10.53 6.12 -9.16
N SER A 46 -11.79 6.29 -9.56
CA SER A 46 -12.27 7.57 -10.09
C SER A 46 -12.47 8.54 -8.92
N TYR A 47 -11.65 9.59 -8.84
CA TYR A 47 -11.85 10.64 -7.83
C TYR A 47 -12.76 11.71 -8.42
N THR A 48 -13.98 11.82 -7.88
CA THR A 48 -14.82 12.99 -8.11
C THR A 48 -14.34 14.11 -7.20
N ASN A 49 -13.87 15.22 -7.76
CA ASN A 49 -13.65 16.41 -6.95
C ASN A 49 -14.99 16.93 -6.41
N SER A 50 -14.95 17.73 -5.34
CA SER A 50 -16.13 18.36 -4.72
C SER A 50 -16.92 19.30 -5.66
N GLN A 51 -16.43 19.52 -6.88
CA GLN A 51 -17.02 20.36 -7.91
C GLN A 51 -17.76 19.56 -8.99
N GLY A 52 -17.85 18.24 -8.89
CA GLY A 52 -18.60 17.40 -9.84
C GLY A 52 -18.02 17.36 -11.26
N ASN A 53 -16.83 17.93 -11.48
CA ASN A 53 -16.16 17.93 -12.76
C ASN A 53 -15.28 16.70 -12.88
N SER A 54 -15.66 15.76 -13.74
CA SER A 54 -14.78 14.69 -14.24
C SER A 54 -13.77 15.28 -15.21
N SER A 55 -12.86 16.11 -14.70
CA SER A 55 -11.64 16.44 -15.43
C SER A 55 -10.74 15.21 -15.41
N ASN A 56 -10.19 14.81 -16.55
CA ASN A 56 -8.93 14.05 -16.61
C ASN A 56 -7.79 14.94 -16.07
N GLY A 57 -7.91 15.37 -14.82
CA GLY A 57 -6.99 16.23 -14.11
C GLY A 57 -5.93 15.40 -13.41
N PHE A 58 -5.36 14.44 -14.12
CA PHE A 58 -4.30 13.60 -13.57
C PHE A 58 -2.98 14.07 -14.13
N SER A 59 -2.26 14.84 -13.31
CA SER A 59 -0.83 15.01 -13.49
C SER A 59 -0.21 13.62 -13.37
N GLU A 60 0.32 13.10 -14.49
CA GLU A 60 0.99 11.79 -14.62
C GLU A 60 2.22 11.64 -13.71
N ASN A 61 2.55 12.68 -12.94
CA ASN A 61 3.77 12.78 -12.15
C ASN A 61 3.53 12.87 -10.63
N ARG A 62 2.44 12.28 -10.12
CA ARG A 62 2.23 12.15 -8.68
C ARG A 62 3.01 10.95 -8.14
N TRP A 63 4.08 11.24 -7.41
CA TRP A 63 4.89 10.26 -6.72
C TRP A 63 4.29 10.06 -5.33
N ALA A 64 4.11 8.80 -4.94
CA ALA A 64 3.77 8.42 -3.57
C ALA A 64 5.05 7.94 -2.88
N SER A 65 5.05 8.01 -1.55
CA SER A 65 6.15 7.51 -0.74
C SER A 65 5.64 6.73 0.46
N GLY A 66 6.34 5.66 0.81
CA GLY A 66 6.13 4.87 2.03
C GLY A 66 7.40 4.85 2.88
N GLU A 67 7.26 5.08 4.17
CA GLU A 67 8.36 4.91 5.15
C GLU A 67 8.53 3.42 5.45
N VAL A 68 9.78 2.97 5.54
CA VAL A 68 10.16 1.60 5.87
C VAL A 68 11.28 1.60 6.92
N SER A 69 11.52 0.45 7.55
CA SER A 69 12.70 0.28 8.40
C SER A 69 13.99 0.24 7.56
N GLU A 70 15.13 0.52 8.19
CA GLU A 70 16.46 0.41 7.57
C GLU A 70 16.70 -0.99 6.98
N GLU A 71 16.34 -2.04 7.73
CA GLU A 71 16.52 -3.43 7.29
C GLU A 71 15.76 -3.73 5.99
N ILE A 72 14.52 -3.24 5.87
CA ILE A 72 13.72 -3.37 4.65
C ILE A 72 14.29 -2.46 3.57
N TYR A 73 14.72 -1.25 3.91
CA TYR A 73 15.33 -0.35 2.94
C TYR A 73 16.56 -1.00 2.29
N ASP A 74 17.44 -1.62 3.05
CA ASP A 74 18.66 -2.24 2.55
C ASP A 74 18.42 -3.56 1.80
N SER A 75 17.33 -4.27 2.08
CA SER A 75 17.02 -5.54 1.42
C SER A 75 16.40 -5.40 0.02
N TYR A 76 15.95 -4.20 -0.36
CA TYR A 76 15.31 -3.94 -1.66
C TYR A 76 16.10 -2.94 -2.51
N ASN A 77 16.02 -3.10 -3.83
CA ASN A 77 16.65 -2.23 -4.82
C ASN A 77 15.61 -1.39 -5.58
N ILE A 78 16.09 -0.33 -6.24
CA ILE A 78 15.28 0.40 -7.21
C ILE A 78 14.93 -0.57 -8.36
N GLY A 79 13.65 -0.67 -8.67
CA GLY A 79 13.09 -1.62 -9.64
C GLY A 79 12.47 -2.87 -9.01
N ASP A 80 12.71 -3.14 -7.72
CA ASP A 80 12.08 -4.25 -7.02
C ASP A 80 10.61 -3.93 -6.68
N GLU A 81 9.79 -4.98 -6.61
CA GLU A 81 8.40 -4.89 -6.15
C GLU A 81 8.34 -5.06 -4.62
N TYR A 82 7.62 -4.15 -3.96
CA TYR A 82 7.41 -4.18 -2.51
C TYR A 82 5.90 -4.22 -2.21
N CYS A 83 5.48 -5.16 -1.37
CA CYS A 83 4.08 -5.35 -0.98
C CYS A 83 3.91 -5.02 0.52
N TYR A 84 2.84 -4.27 0.84
CA TYR A 84 2.54 -3.80 2.20
C TYR A 84 1.08 -4.00 2.61
#